data_AF-A0A2D6PHZ6-F1
#
_entry.id   AF-A0A2D6PHZ6-F1
#
_cell.length_a   1.000
_cell.length_b   1.000
_cell.length_c   1.000
_cell.angle_alpha   90.00
_cell.angle_beta   90.00
_cell.angle_gamma   90.00
#
_symmetry.space_group_name_H-M   'P 1'
#
loop_
_entity.id
_entity.type
_entity.pdbx_description
1 polymer ?
#
loop_
_entity_poly.entity_id
_entity_poly.type
_entity_poly.pdbx_seq_one_letter_code
_entity_poly.pdbx_strand_id
1 'polypeptide(L)'
;MLINDNMHLFNVLHSIEFERENGYCSNEETKERLLHLNQMALEKGELSFSFKVCKELEEVCSEHELHNLLENLGERSYQEGELPVAYDAFSKSGNLERLKIVGKKAFETQDLYTAEKSFDLLRDREGLLKVIRVYNQRDEFGSLEFALQHYLGQDFIREVCGNFDTWLEKKGIPYAPAFETSKVINMAYHLADKYDVGVGIARGGSFSTYIFDLFGLDTKIVDSHRRGRGATFSWINQPLEEELEGKKVVVFDKDVVSGRTTRRIGRELEKYNPERIDLVLNHDPVDVLWSYGSLLGNVSSSYDDVYYPKRFSYRNFDKVVERLEESLENGK
;
A
#
# COMPACT_ATOMS: atom_id res chain seq x y z
N MET A 1 28.82 16.46 27.01
CA MET A 1 27.96 16.94 28.12
C MET A 1 26.48 16.63 27.88
N LEU A 2 25.98 16.61 26.64
CA LEU A 2 24.57 16.34 26.30
C LEU A 2 24.02 14.93 26.65
N ILE A 3 24.87 13.90 26.74
CA ILE A 3 24.41 12.52 26.97
C ILE A 3 23.85 12.32 28.40
N ASN A 4 24.33 13.06 29.39
CA ASN A 4 23.93 12.88 30.79
C ASN A 4 22.55 13.47 31.10
N ASP A 5 22.14 14.53 30.40
CA ASP A 5 20.89 15.23 30.68
C ASP A 5 19.65 14.46 30.20
N ASN A 6 19.77 13.72 29.09
CA ASN A 6 18.65 12.92 28.56
C ASN A 6 18.42 11.68 29.41
N MET A 7 19.50 11.04 29.88
CA MET A 7 19.40 9.90 30.80
C MET A 7 18.69 10.28 32.11
N HIS A 8 18.88 11.52 32.60
CA HIS A 8 18.15 12.01 33.76
C HIS A 8 16.64 12.09 33.51
N LEU A 9 16.19 12.69 32.40
CA LEU A 9 14.76 12.79 32.08
C LEU A 9 14.09 11.41 31.99
N PHE A 10 14.73 10.46 31.31
CA PHE A 10 14.23 9.09 31.21
C PHE A 10 14.14 8.38 32.57
N ASN A 11 15.16 8.53 33.42
CA ASN A 11 15.14 7.92 34.75
C ASN A 11 14.03 8.50 35.63
N VAL A 12 13.75 9.81 35.53
CA VAL A 12 12.65 10.44 36.26
C VAL A 12 11.31 9.91 35.77
N LEU A 13 11.11 9.80 34.45
CA LEU A 13 9.88 9.24 33.88
C LEU A 13 9.65 7.80 34.34
N HIS A 14 10.68 6.95 34.26
CA HIS A 14 10.58 5.56 34.71
C HIS A 14 10.29 5.42 36.20
N SER A 15 10.82 6.30 37.05
CA SER A 15 10.48 6.32 38.48
C SER A 15 9.01 6.65 38.69
N ILE A 16 8.48 7.64 37.95
CA ILE A 16 7.06 8.03 38.02
C ILE A 16 6.17 6.87 37.55
N GLU A 17 6.49 6.26 36.40
CA GLU A 17 5.77 5.10 35.86
C GLU A 17 5.75 3.95 36.88
N PHE A 18 6.89 3.58 37.43
CA PHE A 18 7.02 2.50 38.42
C PHE A 18 6.21 2.78 39.69
N GLU A 19 6.27 4.00 40.22
CA GLU A 19 5.53 4.37 41.43
C GLU A 19 4.01 4.37 41.20
N ARG A 20 3.55 4.83 40.04
CA ARG A 20 2.15 4.76 39.63
C ARG A 20 1.67 3.31 39.54
N GLU A 21 2.40 2.45 38.83
CA GLU A 21 2.04 1.04 38.62
C GLU A 21 1.95 0.24 39.94
N ASN A 22 2.77 0.60 40.92
CA ASN A 22 2.77 -0.05 42.23
C ASN A 22 1.84 0.63 43.26
N GLY A 23 1.11 1.69 42.87
CA GLY A 23 0.20 2.41 43.75
C GLY A 23 0.89 3.20 44.87
N TYR A 24 2.16 3.58 44.68
CA TYR A 24 2.94 4.38 45.63
C TYR A 24 2.64 5.88 45.55
N CYS A 25 1.92 6.32 44.51
CA CYS A 25 1.62 7.70 44.22
C CYS A 25 0.13 7.87 43.88
N SER A 26 -0.47 9.00 44.27
CA SER A 26 -1.84 9.33 43.84
C SER A 26 -1.87 9.79 42.38
N ASN A 27 -3.04 9.77 41.73
CA ASN A 27 -3.18 10.28 40.37
C ASN A 27 -2.84 11.79 40.29
N GLU A 28 -3.21 12.57 41.30
CA GLU A 28 -2.93 14.02 41.32
C GLU A 28 -1.43 14.29 41.47
N GLU A 29 -0.76 13.59 42.37
CA GLU A 29 0.70 13.70 42.55
C GLU A 29 1.46 13.22 41.30
N THR A 30 0.98 12.16 40.65
CA THR A 30 1.53 11.66 39.38
C THR A 30 1.38 12.73 38.29
N LYS A 31 0.20 13.33 38.17
CA LYS A 31 -0.09 14.41 37.23
C LYS A 31 0.85 15.60 37.44
N GLU A 32 0.99 16.10 38.67
CA GLU A 32 1.88 17.23 38.99
C GLU A 32 3.33 16.95 38.59
N ARG A 33 3.84 15.75 38.87
CA ARG A 33 5.21 15.35 38.54
C ARG A 33 5.42 15.23 37.03
N LEU A 34 4.46 14.66 36.30
CA LEU A 34 4.52 14.57 34.85
C LEU A 34 4.43 15.95 34.18
N LEU A 35 3.60 16.87 34.70
CA LEU A 35 3.53 18.25 34.21
C LEU A 35 4.87 18.98 34.41
N HIS A 36 5.49 18.83 35.59
CA HIS A 36 6.79 19.41 35.85
C HIS A 36 7.87 18.83 34.92
N LEU A 37 7.88 17.51 34.74
CA LEU A 37 8.81 16.84 33.83
C LEU A 37 8.62 17.28 32.38
N ASN A 38 7.36 17.45 31.94
CA ASN A 38 7.05 17.96 30.60
C ASN A 38 7.60 19.37 30.40
N GLN A 39 7.41 20.27 31.37
CA GLN A 39 7.94 21.63 31.34
C GLN A 39 9.48 21.62 31.25
N MET A 40 10.16 20.78 32.04
CA MET A 40 11.62 20.64 31.97
C MET A 40 12.09 20.15 30.59
N ALA A 41 11.38 19.19 30.00
CA ALA A 41 11.70 18.68 28.68
C ALA A 41 11.54 19.77 27.61
N LEU A 42 10.44 20.53 27.66
CA LEU A 42 10.23 21.68 26.80
C LEU A 42 11.36 22.70 26.97
N GLU A 43 11.70 23.14 28.18
CA GLU A 43 12.79 24.10 28.42
C GLU A 43 14.14 23.66 27.84
N LYS A 44 14.41 22.35 27.81
CA LYS A 44 15.61 21.76 27.24
C LYS A 44 15.56 21.55 25.72
N GLY A 45 14.41 21.76 25.08
CA GLY A 45 14.21 21.47 23.65
C GLY A 45 14.08 19.96 23.36
N GLU A 46 13.82 19.14 24.37
CA GLU A 46 13.67 17.69 24.23
C GLU A 46 12.22 17.35 23.82
N LEU A 47 11.83 17.79 22.62
CA LEU A 47 10.43 17.79 22.16
C LEU A 47 9.87 16.38 21.98
N SER A 48 10.66 15.45 21.42
CA SER A 48 10.27 14.03 21.31
C SER A 48 10.02 13.40 22.69
N PHE A 49 10.82 13.77 23.69
CA PHE A 49 10.63 13.30 25.06
C PHE A 49 9.40 13.95 25.70
N SER A 50 9.19 15.25 25.49
CA SER A 50 7.97 15.95 25.92
C SER A 50 6.71 15.28 25.36
N PHE A 51 6.70 14.89 24.08
CA PHE A 51 5.59 14.12 23.51
C PHE A 51 5.37 12.78 24.22
N LYS A 52 6.45 12.07 24.58
CA LYS A 52 6.35 10.83 25.38
C LYS A 52 5.70 11.11 26.75
N VAL A 53 6.08 12.19 27.43
CA VAL A 53 5.47 12.58 28.70
C VAL A 53 3.97 12.92 28.52
N CYS A 54 3.59 13.59 27.43
CA CYS A 54 2.18 13.84 27.11
C CYS A 54 1.36 12.55 26.95
N LYS A 55 1.94 11.45 26.46
CA LYS A 55 1.25 10.15 26.41
C LYS A 55 0.96 9.60 27.81
N GLU A 56 1.90 9.72 28.74
CA GLU A 56 1.66 9.30 30.13
C GLU A 56 0.63 10.20 30.83
N LEU A 57 0.59 11.49 30.49
CA LEU A 57 -0.41 12.42 31.01
C LEU A 57 -1.84 12.09 30.55
N GLU A 58 -2.03 11.34 29.45
CA GLU A 58 -3.36 10.95 28.95
C GLU A 58 -4.19 10.17 29.98
N GLU A 59 -3.52 9.46 30.90
CA GLU A 59 -4.20 8.66 31.92
C GLU A 59 -4.64 9.45 33.16
N VAL A 60 -4.09 10.65 33.36
CA VAL A 60 -4.24 11.42 34.61
C VAL A 60 -4.72 12.87 34.40
N CYS A 61 -4.61 13.41 33.19
CA CYS A 61 -5.14 14.73 32.83
C CYS A 61 -6.58 14.65 32.30
N SER A 62 -7.31 15.75 32.41
CA SER A 62 -8.53 15.92 31.64
C SER A 62 -8.20 16.10 30.14
N GLU A 63 -9.14 15.75 29.28
CA GLU A 63 -9.01 15.89 27.82
C GLU A 63 -8.66 17.33 27.41
N HIS A 64 -9.26 18.33 28.06
CA HIS A 64 -9.00 19.74 27.78
C HIS A 64 -7.56 20.17 28.16
N GLU A 65 -7.06 19.70 29.30
CA GLU A 65 -5.68 19.98 29.72
C GLU A 65 -4.67 19.34 28.76
N LEU A 66 -4.90 18.06 28.42
CA LEU A 66 -4.04 17.34 27.48
C LEU A 66 -4.03 18.00 26.10
N HIS A 67 -5.20 18.40 25.60
CA HIS A 67 -5.32 19.13 24.34
C HIS A 67 -4.44 20.38 24.32
N ASN A 68 -4.51 21.23 25.36
CA ASN A 68 -3.70 22.45 25.44
C ASN A 68 -2.18 22.16 25.49
N LEU A 69 -1.76 21.09 26.18
CA LEU A 69 -0.36 20.68 26.22
C LEU A 69 0.15 20.23 24.85
N LEU A 70 -0.65 19.42 24.15
CA LEU A 70 -0.33 18.94 22.81
C LEU A 70 -0.29 20.06 21.78
N GLU A 71 -1.23 21.02 21.85
CA GLU A 71 -1.22 22.22 21.01
C GLU A 71 0.07 23.03 21.18
N ASN A 72 0.46 23.31 22.43
CA ASN A 72 1.68 24.06 22.73
C ASN A 72 2.94 23.32 22.26
N LEU A 73 3.00 22.00 22.49
CA LEU A 73 4.10 21.17 22.00
C LEU A 73 4.16 21.15 20.48
N GLY A 74 3.01 21.03 19.81
CA GLY A 74 2.91 21.04 18.35
C GLY A 74 3.42 22.34 17.75
N GLU A 75 2.98 23.49 18.28
CA GLU A 75 3.44 24.81 17.83
C GLU A 75 4.94 24.97 18.00
N ARG A 76 5.47 24.58 19.15
CA ARG A 76 6.90 24.68 19.43
C ARG A 76 7.71 23.78 18.51
N SER A 77 7.28 22.54 18.33
CA SER A 77 7.93 21.57 17.43
C SER A 77 7.94 22.06 15.99
N TYR A 78 6.83 22.66 15.54
CA TYR A 78 6.76 23.25 14.21
C TYR A 78 7.74 24.42 14.05
N GLN A 79 7.85 25.31 15.04
CA GLN A 79 8.77 26.45 15.02
C GLN A 79 10.24 26.02 15.02
N GLU A 80 10.57 24.95 15.75
CA GLU A 80 11.93 24.40 15.84
C GLU A 80 12.29 23.50 14.63
N GLY A 81 11.32 23.17 13.77
CA GLY A 81 11.52 22.34 12.58
C GLY A 81 11.42 20.83 12.83
N GLU A 82 11.02 20.43 14.04
CA GLU A 82 10.77 19.04 14.44
C GLU A 82 9.40 18.57 13.93
N LEU A 83 9.25 18.50 12.61
CA LEU A 83 7.99 18.21 11.94
C LEU A 83 7.35 16.86 12.33
N PRO A 84 8.09 15.76 12.55
CA PRO A 84 7.50 14.50 13.03
C PRO A 84 6.81 14.67 14.39
N VAL A 85 7.43 15.40 15.32
CA VAL A 85 6.85 15.66 16.65
C VAL A 85 5.66 16.60 16.54
N ALA A 86 5.74 17.62 15.67
CA ALA A 86 4.60 18.51 15.41
C ALA A 86 3.40 17.74 14.85
N TYR A 87 3.61 16.83 13.89
CA TYR A 87 2.57 15.95 13.37
C TYR A 87 1.95 15.09 14.47
N ASP A 88 2.78 14.41 15.26
CA ASP A 88 2.33 13.53 16.34
C ASP A 88 1.50 14.29 17.40
N ALA A 89 1.92 15.50 17.75
CA ALA A 89 1.21 16.36 18.70
C ALA A 89 -0.14 16.86 18.13
N PHE A 90 -0.15 17.41 16.91
CA PHE A 90 -1.37 17.94 16.31
C PHE A 90 -2.36 16.84 15.92
N SER A 91 -1.89 15.66 15.49
CA SER A 91 -2.75 14.51 15.24
C SER A 91 -3.44 14.01 16.50
N LYS A 92 -2.72 13.96 17.62
CA LYS A 92 -3.29 13.55 18.91
C LYS A 92 -4.25 14.59 19.49
N SER A 93 -3.98 15.89 19.30
CA SER A 93 -4.86 16.98 19.73
C SER A 93 -6.13 17.11 18.87
N GLY A 94 -6.15 16.55 17.66
CA GLY A 94 -7.24 16.70 16.69
C GLY A 94 -7.20 18.00 15.87
N ASN A 95 -6.09 18.75 15.89
CA ASN A 95 -5.97 20.02 15.17
C ASN A 95 -5.62 19.83 13.68
N LEU A 96 -6.66 19.62 12.88
CA LEU A 96 -6.55 19.37 11.44
C LEU A 96 -5.97 20.56 10.66
N GLU A 97 -6.27 21.80 11.07
CA GLU A 97 -5.73 23.00 10.40
C GLU A 97 -4.22 23.10 10.55
N ARG A 98 -3.69 22.78 11.75
CA ARG A 98 -2.24 22.74 11.98
C ARG A 98 -1.59 21.55 11.28
N LEU A 99 -2.22 20.39 11.27
CA LEU A 99 -1.73 19.24 10.47
C LEU A 99 -1.57 19.56 8.99
N LYS A 100 -2.49 20.34 8.41
CA LYS A 100 -2.38 20.78 7.01
C LYS A 100 -1.14 21.62 6.76
N ILE A 101 -0.79 22.50 7.71
CA ILE A 101 0.42 23.32 7.66
C ILE A 101 1.68 22.46 7.81
N VAL A 102 1.68 21.51 8.75
CA VAL A 102 2.78 20.56 8.95
C VAL A 102 3.01 19.73 7.68
N GLY A 103 1.97 19.11 7.13
CA GLY A 103 2.07 18.27 5.93
C GLY A 103 2.64 19.02 4.72
N LYS A 104 2.18 20.26 4.49
CA LYS A 104 2.73 21.11 3.43
C LYS A 104 4.20 21.43 3.66
N LYS A 105 4.58 21.82 4.89
CA LYS A 105 5.96 22.16 5.24
C LYS A 105 6.89 20.95 5.14
N ALA A 106 6.43 19.78 5.56
CA ALA A 106 7.14 18.51 5.46
C ALA A 106 7.42 18.16 3.99
N PHE A 107 6.41 18.31 3.13
CA PHE A 107 6.58 18.10 1.69
C PHE A 107 7.60 19.05 1.07
N GLU A 108 7.51 20.36 1.39
CA GLU A 108 8.45 21.38 0.90
C GLU A 108 9.91 21.09 1.32
N THR A 109 10.10 20.59 2.54
CA THR A 109 11.40 20.27 3.13
C THR A 109 11.89 18.85 2.83
N GLN A 110 11.15 18.08 2.02
CA GLN A 110 11.45 16.70 1.61
C GLN A 110 11.38 15.66 2.73
N ASP A 111 10.72 15.98 3.85
CA ASP A 111 10.26 14.99 4.83
C ASP A 111 8.96 14.34 4.32
N LEU A 112 9.12 13.42 3.37
CA LEU A 112 8.00 12.79 2.66
C LEU A 112 7.16 11.88 3.55
N TYR A 113 7.76 11.26 4.57
CA TYR A 113 7.06 10.39 5.50
C TYR A 113 6.06 11.17 6.36
N THR A 114 6.49 12.30 6.94
CA THR A 114 5.60 13.17 7.72
C THR A 114 4.54 13.81 6.83
N ALA A 115 4.89 14.19 5.60
CA ALA A 115 3.94 14.70 4.62
C ALA A 115 2.86 13.67 4.27
N GLU A 116 3.26 12.45 3.93
CA GLU A 116 2.37 11.32 3.61
C GLU A 116 1.36 11.07 4.72
N LYS A 117 1.85 10.90 5.96
CA LYS A 117 0.98 10.68 7.13
C LYS A 117 0.01 11.83 7.37
N SER A 118 0.49 13.07 7.21
CA SER A 118 -0.36 14.26 7.35
C SER A 118 -1.48 14.27 6.31
N PHE A 119 -1.16 14.02 5.03
CA PHE A 119 -2.14 14.01 3.96
C PHE A 119 -3.10 12.82 4.06
N ASP A 120 -2.64 11.64 4.47
CA ASP A 120 -3.50 10.48 4.75
C ASP A 120 -4.52 10.77 5.85
N LEU A 121 -4.06 11.28 6.99
CA LEU A 121 -4.94 11.62 8.11
C LEU A 121 -5.97 12.70 7.74
N LEU A 122 -5.59 13.65 6.88
CA LEU A 122 -6.47 14.70 6.34
C LEU A 122 -7.35 14.23 5.18
N ARG A 123 -7.17 12.99 4.69
CA ARG A 123 -7.77 12.47 3.45
C ARG A 123 -7.52 13.37 2.23
N ASP A 124 -6.35 14.02 2.19
CA ASP A 124 -5.92 14.88 1.09
C ASP A 124 -5.32 14.05 -0.05
N ARG A 125 -6.19 13.57 -0.96
CA ARG A 125 -5.77 12.83 -2.17
C ARG A 125 -4.78 13.63 -3.02
N GLU A 126 -4.93 14.95 -3.15
CA GLU A 126 -4.02 15.77 -3.96
C GLU A 126 -2.61 15.82 -3.35
N GLY A 127 -2.52 15.98 -2.03
CA GLY A 127 -1.28 15.91 -1.26
C GLY A 127 -0.59 14.55 -1.40
N LEU A 128 -1.33 13.45 -1.21
CA LEU A 128 -0.81 12.10 -1.38
C LEU A 128 -0.31 11.84 -2.81
N LEU A 129 -1.02 12.32 -3.83
CA LEU A 129 -0.58 12.19 -5.23
C LEU A 129 0.75 12.92 -5.49
N LYS A 130 0.97 14.07 -4.85
CA LYS A 130 2.26 14.77 -4.92
C LYS A 130 3.38 13.93 -4.31
N VAL A 131 3.14 13.29 -3.16
CA VAL A 131 4.11 12.37 -2.52
C VAL A 131 4.41 11.17 -3.42
N ILE A 132 3.37 10.50 -3.94
CA ILE A 132 3.50 9.37 -4.87
C ILE A 132 4.39 9.74 -6.07
N ARG A 133 4.17 10.91 -6.67
CA ARG A 133 4.97 11.39 -7.80
C ARG A 133 6.45 11.54 -7.45
N VAL A 134 6.78 11.98 -6.23
CA VAL A 134 8.17 12.08 -5.78
C VAL A 134 8.78 10.70 -5.54
N TYR A 135 8.12 9.79 -4.82
CA TYR A 135 8.62 8.42 -4.62
C TYR A 135 8.82 7.68 -5.94
N ASN A 136 7.87 7.79 -6.87
CA ASN A 136 7.97 7.19 -8.20
C ASN A 136 9.15 7.76 -9.03
N GLN A 137 9.57 9.01 -8.80
CA GLN A 137 10.74 9.59 -9.46
C GLN A 137 12.07 9.14 -8.83
N ARG A 138 12.06 8.82 -7.54
CA ARG A 138 13.24 8.41 -6.77
C ARG A 138 13.49 6.89 -6.73
N ASP A 139 12.60 6.11 -7.34
CA ASP A 139 12.65 4.64 -7.31
C ASP A 139 12.54 4.04 -5.90
N GLU A 140 11.89 4.77 -4.97
CA GLU A 140 11.70 4.36 -3.57
C GLU A 140 10.49 3.41 -3.45
N PHE A 141 10.59 2.20 -4.02
CA PHE A 141 9.44 1.28 -4.17
C PHE A 141 8.69 0.95 -2.88
N GLY A 142 9.40 0.71 -1.77
CA GLY A 142 8.74 0.41 -0.50
C GLY A 142 7.85 1.57 -0.05
N SER A 143 8.39 2.80 -0.07
CA SER A 143 7.65 4.02 0.28
C SER A 143 6.52 4.32 -0.71
N LEU A 144 6.75 4.06 -2.00
CA LEU A 144 5.74 4.21 -3.05
C LEU A 144 4.52 3.31 -2.79
N GLU A 145 4.74 2.04 -2.42
CA GLU A 145 3.65 1.11 -2.10
C GLU A 145 2.78 1.60 -0.95
N PHE A 146 3.39 2.09 0.13
CA PHE A 146 2.66 2.66 1.27
C PHE A 146 1.83 3.87 0.86
N ALA A 147 2.43 4.81 0.12
CA ALA A 147 1.73 6.01 -0.33
C ALA A 147 0.54 5.69 -1.27
N LEU A 148 0.69 4.68 -2.14
CA LEU A 148 -0.40 4.20 -3.00
C LEU A 148 -1.54 3.56 -2.18
N GLN A 149 -1.21 2.81 -1.12
CA GLN A 149 -2.23 2.22 -0.24
C GLN A 149 -2.99 3.29 0.55
N HIS A 150 -2.31 4.30 1.08
CA HIS A 150 -2.95 5.46 1.72
C HIS A 150 -3.83 6.24 0.73
N TYR A 151 -3.36 6.45 -0.49
CA TYR A 151 -4.15 7.11 -1.55
C TYR A 151 -5.45 6.38 -1.87
N LEU A 152 -5.42 5.06 -1.98
CA LEU A 152 -6.62 4.25 -2.20
C LEU A 152 -7.55 4.30 -0.97
N GLY A 153 -6.98 4.18 0.23
CA GLY A 153 -7.71 4.03 1.46
C GLY A 153 -8.17 2.59 1.71
N GLN A 154 -8.20 2.20 2.98
CA GLN A 154 -8.50 0.82 3.40
C GLN A 154 -9.93 0.38 3.04
N ASP A 155 -10.89 1.29 3.10
CA ASP A 155 -12.29 0.97 2.77
C ASP A 155 -12.47 0.64 1.29
N PHE A 156 -11.82 1.40 0.40
CA PHE A 156 -11.83 1.14 -1.04
C PHE A 156 -11.16 -0.19 -1.38
N ILE A 157 -9.99 -0.46 -0.79
CA ILE A 157 -9.29 -1.75 -0.96
C ILE A 157 -10.18 -2.91 -0.50
N ARG A 158 -10.87 -2.75 0.63
CA ARG A 158 -11.81 -3.77 1.14
C ARG A 158 -12.99 -3.99 0.20
N GLU A 159 -13.55 -2.93 -0.37
CA GLU A 159 -14.63 -3.02 -1.36
C GLU A 159 -14.17 -3.79 -2.61
N VAL A 160 -13.01 -3.44 -3.17
CA VAL A 160 -12.46 -4.15 -4.34
C VAL A 160 -12.26 -5.64 -4.05
N CYS A 161 -11.71 -5.98 -2.88
CA CYS A 161 -11.49 -7.37 -2.47
C CYS A 161 -12.80 -8.13 -2.18
N GLY A 162 -13.80 -7.48 -1.57
CA GLY A 162 -15.11 -8.13 -1.36
C GLY A 162 -15.84 -8.45 -2.67
N ASN A 163 -15.73 -7.56 -3.65
CA ASN A 163 -16.27 -7.80 -4.99
C ASN A 163 -15.49 -8.88 -5.75
N PHE A 164 -14.20 -9.05 -5.48
CA PHE A 164 -13.40 -10.15 -6.02
C PHE A 164 -13.91 -11.53 -5.57
N ASP A 165 -14.24 -11.69 -4.29
CA ASP A 165 -14.79 -12.95 -3.78
C ASP A 165 -16.11 -13.32 -4.50
N THR A 166 -16.98 -12.33 -4.67
CA THR A 166 -18.23 -12.48 -5.44
C THR A 166 -17.95 -12.86 -6.90
N TRP A 167 -16.91 -12.29 -7.51
CA TRP A 167 -16.51 -12.60 -8.88
C TRP A 167 -15.97 -14.04 -9.00
N LEU A 168 -15.17 -14.52 -8.04
CA LEU A 168 -14.67 -15.90 -8.02
C LEU A 168 -15.80 -16.91 -8.00
N GLU A 169 -16.80 -16.70 -7.13
CA GLU A 169 -17.99 -17.56 -7.04
C GLU A 169 -18.73 -17.63 -8.38
N LYS A 170 -18.99 -16.48 -9.01
CA LYS A 170 -19.65 -16.41 -10.33
C LYS A 170 -18.88 -17.15 -11.42
N LYS A 171 -17.55 -17.16 -11.34
CA LYS A 171 -16.68 -17.86 -12.31
C LYS A 171 -16.43 -19.33 -11.93
N GLY A 172 -16.99 -19.83 -10.84
CA GLY A 172 -16.80 -21.21 -10.38
C GLY A 172 -15.37 -21.50 -9.86
N ILE A 173 -14.65 -20.48 -9.42
CA ILE A 173 -13.31 -20.63 -8.83
C ILE A 173 -13.47 -20.76 -7.31
N PRO A 174 -13.05 -21.86 -6.67
CA PRO A 174 -13.31 -22.09 -5.25
C PRO A 174 -12.55 -21.14 -4.32
N TYR A 175 -11.35 -20.70 -4.74
CA TYR A 175 -10.53 -19.77 -3.98
C TYR A 175 -9.38 -19.24 -4.86
N ALA A 176 -9.04 -17.97 -4.69
CA ALA A 176 -7.81 -17.37 -5.17
C ALA A 176 -7.37 -16.25 -4.21
N PRO A 177 -6.06 -16.06 -3.97
CA PRO A 177 -5.59 -14.91 -3.20
C PRO A 177 -5.82 -13.59 -3.96
N ALA A 178 -6.22 -12.56 -3.23
CA ALA A 178 -6.06 -11.18 -3.68
C ALA A 178 -4.58 -10.79 -3.63
N PHE A 179 -4.18 -9.85 -4.49
CA PHE A 179 -2.82 -9.30 -4.54
C PHE A 179 -2.87 -7.79 -4.27
N GLU A 180 -1.72 -7.14 -4.29
CA GLU A 180 -1.62 -5.70 -4.06
C GLU A 180 -2.42 -4.91 -5.10
N THR A 181 -3.57 -4.38 -4.67
CA THR A 181 -4.55 -3.70 -5.51
C THR A 181 -3.93 -2.58 -6.33
N SER A 182 -3.14 -1.70 -5.70
CA SER A 182 -2.53 -0.53 -6.37
C SER A 182 -1.68 -0.90 -7.58
N LYS A 183 -0.91 -1.98 -7.51
CA LYS A 183 -0.08 -2.45 -8.62
C LYS A 183 -0.93 -2.98 -9.76
N VAL A 184 -1.88 -3.85 -9.43
CA VAL A 184 -2.72 -4.53 -10.43
C VAL A 184 -3.63 -3.56 -11.17
N ILE A 185 -4.25 -2.60 -10.46
CA ILE A 185 -5.10 -1.58 -11.09
C ILE A 185 -4.31 -0.66 -12.03
N ASN A 186 -3.06 -0.33 -11.66
CA ASN A 186 -2.20 0.49 -12.52
C ASN A 186 -1.83 -0.26 -13.81
N MET A 187 -1.51 -1.55 -13.71
CA MET A 187 -1.28 -2.38 -14.89
C MET A 187 -2.53 -2.49 -15.77
N ALA A 188 -3.70 -2.73 -15.18
CA ALA A 188 -4.96 -2.82 -15.91
C ALA A 188 -5.27 -1.55 -16.69
N TYR A 189 -5.14 -0.38 -16.07
CA TYR A 189 -5.33 0.91 -16.72
C TYR A 189 -4.46 1.10 -17.97
N HIS A 190 -3.22 0.61 -17.95
CA HIS A 190 -2.28 0.78 -19.05
C HIS A 190 -2.37 -0.29 -20.15
N LEU A 191 -3.01 -1.42 -19.87
CA LEU A 191 -2.98 -2.59 -20.74
C LEU A 191 -4.36 -3.03 -21.23
N ALA A 192 -5.45 -2.86 -20.46
CA ALA A 192 -6.76 -3.42 -20.80
C ALA A 192 -7.22 -3.06 -22.22
N ASP A 193 -7.05 -1.80 -22.63
CA ASP A 193 -7.48 -1.31 -23.96
C ASP A 193 -6.56 -1.74 -25.13
N LYS A 194 -5.47 -2.47 -24.84
CA LYS A 194 -4.50 -2.94 -25.85
C LYS A 194 -4.69 -4.39 -26.25
N TYR A 195 -5.50 -5.14 -25.49
CA TYR A 195 -5.76 -6.55 -25.71
C TYR A 195 -7.24 -6.76 -26.00
N ASP A 196 -7.54 -7.84 -26.72
CA ASP A 196 -8.91 -8.23 -26.99
C ASP A 196 -9.42 -9.19 -25.91
N VAL A 197 -8.54 -10.08 -25.42
CA VAL A 197 -8.91 -11.11 -24.45
C VAL A 197 -7.81 -11.30 -23.40
N GLY A 198 -8.21 -11.39 -22.14
CA GLY A 198 -7.38 -11.79 -21.01
C GLY A 198 -7.58 -13.26 -20.64
N VAL A 199 -6.49 -13.98 -20.38
CA VAL A 199 -6.52 -15.38 -19.93
C VAL A 199 -5.90 -15.50 -18.55
N GLY A 200 -6.75 -15.65 -17.54
CA GLY A 200 -6.37 -15.82 -16.16
C GLY A 200 -5.96 -17.24 -15.81
N ILE A 201 -4.80 -17.41 -15.16
CA ILE A 201 -4.47 -18.68 -14.50
C ILE A 201 -5.18 -18.71 -13.15
N ALA A 202 -6.01 -19.72 -12.91
CA ALA A 202 -6.74 -19.88 -11.67
C ALA A 202 -5.78 -19.82 -10.46
N ARG A 203 -6.20 -19.15 -9.39
CA ARG A 203 -5.42 -18.84 -8.18
C ARG A 203 -4.33 -17.79 -8.40
N GLY A 204 -3.37 -18.03 -9.29
CA GLY A 204 -2.22 -17.14 -9.48
C GLY A 204 -2.56 -15.82 -10.17
N GLY A 205 -3.29 -15.88 -11.28
CA GLY A 205 -3.67 -14.73 -12.09
C GLY A 205 -5.10 -14.23 -11.88
N SER A 206 -5.91 -14.90 -11.04
CA SER A 206 -7.34 -14.60 -10.91
C SER A 206 -7.64 -13.17 -10.48
N PHE A 207 -6.87 -12.60 -9.55
CA PHE A 207 -7.10 -11.22 -9.10
C PHE A 207 -6.83 -10.21 -10.22
N SER A 208 -5.73 -10.37 -10.97
CA SER A 208 -5.46 -9.52 -12.15
C SER A 208 -6.50 -9.72 -13.23
N THR A 209 -6.97 -10.94 -13.43
CA THR A 209 -8.08 -11.21 -14.35
C THR A 209 -9.33 -10.43 -13.96
N TYR A 210 -9.71 -10.48 -12.68
CA TYR A 210 -10.84 -9.72 -12.15
C TYR A 210 -10.68 -8.20 -12.35
N ILE A 211 -9.51 -7.64 -12.02
CA ILE A 211 -9.28 -6.21 -12.19
C ILE A 211 -9.33 -5.82 -13.67
N PHE A 212 -8.77 -6.61 -14.58
CA PHE A 212 -8.86 -6.33 -16.01
C PHE A 212 -10.28 -6.47 -16.56
N ASP A 213 -11.07 -7.41 -16.03
CA ASP A 213 -12.50 -7.58 -16.32
C ASP A 213 -13.29 -6.31 -15.94
N LEU A 214 -13.00 -5.73 -14.77
CA LEU A 214 -13.58 -4.43 -14.38
C LEU A 214 -13.21 -3.30 -15.34
N PHE A 215 -12.02 -3.35 -15.95
CA PHE A 215 -11.60 -2.37 -16.94
C PHE A 215 -12.18 -2.63 -18.35
N GLY A 216 -13.04 -3.65 -18.50
CA GLY A 216 -13.79 -3.95 -19.72
C GLY A 216 -13.12 -4.97 -20.64
N LEU A 217 -12.02 -5.62 -20.23
CA LEU A 217 -11.39 -6.67 -21.03
C LEU A 217 -12.21 -7.97 -20.93
N ASP A 218 -12.50 -8.63 -22.04
CA ASP A 218 -13.12 -9.96 -21.99
C ASP A 218 -12.13 -10.96 -21.36
N THR A 219 -12.61 -11.78 -20.41
CA THR A 219 -11.75 -12.66 -19.63
C THR A 219 -12.15 -14.14 -19.68
N LYS A 220 -11.15 -14.98 -19.98
CA LYS A 220 -11.21 -16.43 -19.87
C LYS A 220 -10.30 -16.90 -18.73
N ILE A 221 -10.57 -18.09 -18.20
CA ILE A 221 -9.86 -18.65 -17.06
C ILE A 221 -9.47 -20.10 -17.35
N VAL A 222 -8.23 -20.44 -17.00
CA VAL A 222 -7.68 -21.79 -17.07
C VAL A 222 -7.27 -22.26 -15.68
N ASP A 223 -7.52 -23.52 -15.34
CA ASP A 223 -6.81 -24.20 -14.26
C ASP A 223 -5.54 -24.84 -14.85
N SER A 224 -4.39 -24.38 -14.36
CA SER A 224 -3.10 -24.95 -14.69
C SER A 224 -2.21 -24.98 -13.45
N HIS A 225 -1.72 -26.16 -13.09
CA HIS A 225 -0.84 -26.34 -11.94
C HIS A 225 0.26 -27.35 -12.24
N ARG A 226 1.38 -27.23 -11.53
CA ARG A 226 2.54 -28.12 -11.72
C ARG A 226 2.17 -29.55 -11.32
N ARG A 227 2.48 -30.52 -12.19
CA ARG A 227 2.33 -31.95 -11.91
C ARG A 227 3.54 -32.72 -12.46
N GLY A 228 4.35 -33.28 -11.56
CA GLY A 228 5.59 -33.97 -11.91
C GLY A 228 6.56 -33.08 -12.70
N ARG A 229 6.95 -33.52 -13.90
CA ARG A 229 7.86 -32.78 -14.79
C ARG A 229 7.17 -31.72 -15.67
N GLY A 230 5.83 -31.65 -15.67
CA GLY A 230 5.06 -30.72 -16.51
C GLY A 230 4.05 -29.88 -15.71
N ALA A 231 3.00 -29.43 -16.39
CA ALA A 231 1.83 -28.76 -15.82
C ALA A 231 0.55 -29.30 -16.46
N THR A 232 -0.53 -29.35 -15.68
CA THR A 232 -1.88 -29.65 -16.14
C THR A 232 -2.47 -28.45 -16.89
N PHE A 233 -3.56 -28.65 -17.63
CA PHE A 233 -4.29 -27.58 -18.29
C PHE A 233 -5.74 -28.00 -18.48
N SER A 234 -6.68 -27.17 -18.05
CA SER A 234 -8.11 -27.30 -18.34
C SER A 234 -8.75 -25.92 -18.31
N TRP A 235 -9.58 -25.61 -19.30
CA TRP A 235 -10.40 -24.41 -19.27
C TRP A 235 -11.46 -24.52 -18.16
N ILE A 236 -11.65 -23.45 -17.40
CA ILE A 236 -12.81 -23.31 -16.51
C ILE A 236 -14.01 -22.86 -17.35
N ASN A 237 -13.79 -21.89 -18.23
CA ASN A 237 -14.71 -21.49 -19.30
C ASN A 237 -14.02 -21.66 -20.66
N GLN A 238 -14.41 -22.70 -21.37
CA GLN A 238 -13.87 -23.04 -22.69
C GLN A 238 -14.22 -21.95 -23.71
N PRO A 239 -13.24 -21.27 -24.33
CA PRO A 239 -13.51 -20.34 -25.40
C PRO A 239 -13.86 -21.06 -26.70
N LEU A 240 -14.68 -20.40 -27.51
CA LEU A 240 -14.85 -20.69 -28.94
C LEU A 240 -13.58 -20.28 -29.69
N GLU A 241 -13.40 -20.78 -30.91
CA GLU A 241 -12.18 -20.56 -31.70
C GLU A 241 -12.05 -19.09 -32.09
N GLU A 242 -13.14 -18.49 -32.56
CA GLU A 242 -13.25 -17.09 -32.96
C GLU A 242 -13.02 -16.07 -31.83
N GLU A 243 -13.09 -16.52 -30.57
CA GLU A 243 -12.80 -15.67 -29.40
C GLU A 243 -11.29 -15.48 -29.20
N LEU A 244 -10.44 -16.32 -29.80
CA LEU A 244 -8.99 -16.25 -29.66
C LEU A 244 -8.24 -16.13 -31.00
N GLU A 245 -8.83 -16.57 -32.10
CA GLU A 245 -8.22 -16.49 -33.43
C GLU A 245 -7.96 -15.03 -33.86
N GLY A 246 -6.70 -14.75 -34.20
CA GLY A 246 -6.26 -13.41 -34.61
C GLY A 246 -6.40 -12.34 -33.53
N LYS A 247 -6.60 -12.72 -32.27
CA LYS A 247 -6.73 -11.79 -31.13
C LYS A 247 -5.40 -11.49 -30.48
N LYS A 248 -5.29 -10.30 -29.87
CA LYS A 248 -4.23 -9.95 -28.93
C LYS A 248 -4.61 -10.49 -27.56
N VAL A 249 -3.90 -11.50 -27.12
CA VAL A 249 -4.17 -12.20 -25.86
C VAL A 249 -3.15 -11.79 -24.80
N VAL A 250 -3.62 -11.51 -23.59
CA VAL A 250 -2.76 -11.31 -22.42
C VAL A 250 -3.02 -12.40 -21.37
N VAL A 251 -1.97 -13.07 -20.92
CA VAL A 251 -2.06 -14.11 -19.88
C VAL A 251 -1.71 -13.50 -18.52
N PHE A 252 -2.49 -13.80 -17.49
CA PHE A 252 -2.21 -13.35 -16.12
C PHE A 252 -1.67 -14.49 -15.26
N ASP A 253 -0.52 -14.28 -14.63
CA ASP A 253 0.05 -15.16 -13.61
C ASP A 253 0.53 -14.36 -12.40
N LYS A 254 0.70 -15.04 -11.26
CA LYS A 254 1.32 -14.45 -10.09
C LYS A 254 2.81 -14.19 -10.34
N ASP A 255 3.51 -15.24 -10.73
CA ASP A 255 4.96 -15.29 -10.83
C ASP A 255 5.46 -16.42 -11.75
N VAL A 256 6.72 -16.30 -12.21
CA VAL A 256 7.35 -17.31 -13.07
C VAL A 256 8.59 -17.89 -12.42
N VAL A 257 8.40 -18.96 -11.63
CA VAL A 257 9.54 -19.61 -10.96
C VAL A 257 10.28 -20.58 -11.89
N SER A 258 9.57 -21.43 -12.63
CA SER A 258 10.18 -22.47 -13.49
C SER A 258 9.72 -22.47 -14.95
N GLY A 259 8.77 -21.59 -15.28
CA GLY A 259 8.20 -21.51 -16.64
C GLY A 259 7.30 -22.66 -17.06
N ARG A 260 7.07 -23.69 -16.22
CA ARG A 260 6.33 -24.89 -16.63
C ARG A 260 4.86 -24.60 -16.94
N THR A 261 4.21 -23.81 -16.09
CA THR A 261 2.80 -23.41 -16.23
C THR A 261 2.63 -22.49 -17.44
N THR A 262 3.40 -21.41 -17.51
CA THR A 262 3.36 -20.45 -18.61
C THR A 262 3.68 -21.11 -19.96
N ARG A 263 4.69 -21.99 -20.05
CA ARG A 263 4.96 -22.76 -21.27
C ARG A 263 3.83 -23.70 -21.67
N ARG A 264 3.15 -24.32 -20.69
CA ARG A 264 1.99 -25.18 -20.97
C ARG A 264 0.85 -24.36 -21.56
N ILE A 265 0.56 -23.19 -20.99
CA ILE A 265 -0.51 -22.31 -21.45
C ILE A 265 -0.22 -21.73 -22.81
N GLY A 266 0.99 -21.19 -23.04
CA GLY A 266 1.39 -20.66 -24.34
C GLY A 266 1.15 -21.66 -25.47
N ARG A 267 1.57 -22.93 -25.29
CA ARG A 267 1.33 -24.00 -26.26
C ARG A 267 -0.14 -24.34 -26.49
N GLU A 268 -0.99 -24.16 -25.50
CA GLU A 268 -2.43 -24.42 -25.64
C GLU A 268 -3.14 -23.25 -26.33
N LEU A 269 -2.68 -22.01 -26.09
CA LEU A 269 -3.17 -20.80 -26.76
C LEU A 269 -2.70 -20.70 -28.21
N GLU A 270 -1.47 -21.11 -28.53
CA GLU A 270 -0.93 -21.14 -29.90
C GLU A 270 -1.81 -21.95 -30.87
N LYS A 271 -2.58 -22.92 -30.38
CA LYS A 271 -3.52 -23.73 -31.18
C LYS A 271 -4.67 -22.92 -31.77
N TYR A 272 -5.01 -21.79 -31.15
CA TYR A 272 -6.06 -20.89 -31.61
C TYR A 272 -5.54 -19.85 -32.60
N ASN A 273 -4.23 -19.83 -32.91
CA ASN A 273 -3.62 -18.87 -33.81
C ASN A 273 -3.92 -17.39 -33.45
N PRO A 274 -3.65 -16.96 -32.20
CA PRO A 274 -3.79 -15.55 -31.82
C PRO A 274 -2.79 -14.67 -32.59
N GLU A 275 -3.10 -13.38 -32.74
CA GLU A 275 -2.16 -12.40 -33.34
C GLU A 275 -0.90 -12.28 -32.48
N ARG A 276 -1.09 -12.30 -31.15
CA ARG A 276 -0.04 -12.03 -30.16
C ARG A 276 -0.42 -12.66 -28.83
N ILE A 277 0.59 -13.12 -28.07
CA ILE A 277 0.40 -13.56 -26.68
C ILE A 277 1.40 -12.84 -25.79
N ASP A 278 0.93 -12.05 -24.84
CA ASP A 278 1.78 -11.43 -23.82
C ASP A 278 1.51 -12.01 -22.43
N LEU A 279 2.41 -11.73 -21.49
CA LEU A 279 2.31 -12.17 -20.10
C LEU A 279 2.28 -10.98 -19.15
N VAL A 280 1.38 -10.96 -18.18
CA VAL A 280 1.35 -10.02 -17.06
C VAL A 280 1.61 -10.79 -15.78
N LEU A 281 2.56 -10.29 -14.98
CA LEU A 281 2.93 -10.83 -13.69
C LEU A 281 2.53 -9.90 -12.55
N ASN A 282 1.97 -10.45 -11.48
CA ASN A 282 1.57 -9.66 -10.30
C ASN A 282 2.78 -9.19 -9.50
N HIS A 283 3.90 -9.90 -9.60
CA HIS A 283 5.14 -9.58 -8.90
C HIS A 283 6.24 -9.20 -9.87
N ASP A 284 7.06 -8.25 -9.43
CA ASP A 284 8.28 -7.90 -10.14
C ASP A 284 9.23 -9.10 -10.20
N PRO A 285 9.95 -9.26 -11.32
CA PRO A 285 10.99 -10.24 -11.39
C PRO A 285 12.14 -9.91 -10.45
N VAL A 286 12.80 -10.97 -9.99
CA VAL A 286 13.98 -10.90 -9.13
C VAL A 286 15.19 -11.40 -9.90
N ASP A 287 16.32 -10.70 -9.76
CA ASP A 287 17.55 -11.03 -10.49
C ASP A 287 18.32 -12.20 -9.86
N VAL A 288 17.93 -12.67 -8.67
CA VAL A 288 18.70 -13.64 -7.87
C VAL A 288 17.98 -14.98 -7.75
N LEU A 289 18.70 -16.07 -8.04
CA LEU A 289 18.21 -17.46 -8.01
C LEU A 289 17.69 -17.93 -6.63
N TRP A 290 17.99 -17.21 -5.56
CA TRP A 290 17.67 -17.59 -4.16
C TRP A 290 16.54 -16.78 -3.54
N SER A 291 15.99 -15.79 -4.25
CA SER A 291 14.81 -15.05 -3.80
C SER A 291 13.54 -15.70 -4.34
N TYR A 292 12.50 -15.75 -3.49
CA TYR A 292 11.14 -16.03 -3.92
C TYR A 292 10.70 -14.93 -4.91
N GLY A 293 10.51 -15.26 -6.19
CA GLY A 293 10.06 -14.29 -7.20
C GLY A 293 10.11 -14.82 -8.63
N SER A 294 9.67 -13.98 -9.58
CA SER A 294 9.66 -14.31 -11.01
C SER A 294 11.07 -14.25 -11.61
N LEU A 295 11.45 -15.26 -12.38
CA LEU A 295 12.69 -15.29 -13.15
C LEU A 295 12.35 -15.08 -14.63
N LEU A 296 12.66 -13.91 -15.19
CA LEU A 296 12.34 -13.60 -16.60
C LEU A 296 12.95 -14.61 -17.57
N GLY A 297 14.15 -15.13 -17.27
CA GLY A 297 14.79 -16.17 -18.09
C GLY A 297 14.02 -17.49 -18.15
N ASN A 298 13.03 -17.70 -17.28
CA ASN A 298 12.16 -18.87 -17.29
C ASN A 298 10.85 -18.66 -18.05
N VAL A 299 10.56 -17.45 -18.53
CA VAL A 299 9.37 -17.20 -19.35
C VAL A 299 9.47 -17.97 -20.67
N SER A 300 8.34 -18.51 -21.15
CA SER A 300 8.29 -19.23 -22.42
C SER A 300 8.54 -18.28 -23.59
N SER A 301 9.17 -18.76 -24.67
CA SER A 301 9.27 -18.02 -25.93
C SER A 301 7.93 -17.86 -26.67
N SER A 302 6.86 -18.49 -26.16
CA SER A 302 5.48 -18.31 -26.64
C SER A 302 4.90 -16.93 -26.28
N TYR A 303 5.60 -16.13 -25.47
CA TYR A 303 5.17 -14.79 -25.08
C TYR A 303 6.02 -13.75 -25.79
N ASP A 304 5.37 -12.78 -26.43
CA ASP A 304 6.03 -11.73 -27.19
C ASP A 304 6.60 -10.64 -26.26
N ASP A 305 5.91 -10.32 -25.18
CA ASP A 305 6.36 -9.41 -24.12
C ASP A 305 5.85 -9.81 -22.72
N VAL A 306 6.49 -9.28 -21.70
CA VAL A 306 6.23 -9.58 -20.28
C VAL A 306 6.11 -8.29 -19.48
N TYR A 307 4.94 -8.04 -18.92
CA TYR A 307 4.65 -6.88 -18.08
C TYR A 307 4.65 -7.24 -16.60
N TYR A 308 5.09 -6.30 -15.77
CA TYR A 308 5.14 -6.40 -14.31
C TYR A 308 5.12 -4.99 -13.70
N PRO A 309 4.78 -4.82 -12.41
CA PRO A 309 4.47 -3.53 -11.79
C PRO A 309 5.52 -2.43 -12.04
N LYS A 310 6.81 -2.74 -11.90
CA LYS A 310 7.92 -1.80 -12.13
C LYS A 310 8.01 -1.21 -13.53
N ARG A 311 7.32 -1.78 -14.54
CA ARG A 311 7.29 -1.22 -15.90
C ARG A 311 6.33 -0.04 -16.06
N PHE A 312 5.54 0.28 -15.03
CA PHE A 312 4.48 1.27 -15.13
C PHE A 312 4.76 2.50 -14.27
N SER A 313 4.43 3.67 -14.80
CA SER A 313 4.49 4.91 -14.03
C SER A 313 3.22 5.07 -13.19
N TYR A 314 3.37 5.58 -11.98
CA TYR A 314 2.25 5.93 -11.10
C TYR A 314 1.90 7.43 -11.15
N ARG A 315 2.37 8.17 -12.17
CA ARG A 315 2.18 9.63 -12.27
C ARG A 315 0.71 10.07 -12.39
N ASN A 316 -0.10 9.23 -13.04
CA ASN A 316 -1.52 9.45 -13.31
C ASN A 316 -2.40 8.48 -12.51
N PHE A 317 -1.95 8.09 -11.31
CA PHE A 317 -2.66 7.10 -10.50
C PHE A 317 -4.04 7.57 -10.03
N ASP A 318 -4.27 8.89 -9.97
CA ASP A 318 -5.60 9.49 -9.82
C ASP A 318 -6.59 8.99 -10.88
N LYS A 319 -6.21 9.06 -12.16
CA LYS A 319 -7.05 8.61 -13.28
C LYS A 319 -7.27 7.11 -13.29
N VAL A 320 -6.29 6.35 -12.79
CA VAL A 320 -6.39 4.89 -12.61
C VAL A 320 -7.51 4.57 -11.62
N VAL A 321 -7.54 5.29 -10.50
CA VAL A 321 -8.53 5.11 -9.44
C VAL A 321 -9.91 5.59 -9.90
N GLU A 322 -10.00 6.77 -10.54
CA GLU A 322 -11.25 7.30 -11.10
C GLU A 322 -11.92 6.28 -12.05
N ARG A 323 -11.17 5.72 -13.01
CA ARG A 323 -11.69 4.72 -13.94
C ARG A 323 -12.18 3.46 -13.21
N LEU A 324 -11.47 3.03 -12.17
CA LEU A 324 -11.88 1.86 -11.40
C LEU A 324 -13.14 2.13 -10.55
N GLU A 325 -13.23 3.31 -9.91
CA GLU A 325 -14.42 3.76 -9.20
C GLU A 325 -15.65 3.73 -10.14
N GLU A 326 -15.52 4.29 -11.35
CA GLU A 326 -16.57 4.24 -12.39
C GLU A 326 -16.96 2.80 -12.77
N SER A 327 -15.99 1.90 -12.94
CA SER A 327 -16.24 0.49 -13.27
C SER A 327 -17.00 -0.24 -12.16
N LEU A 328 -16.68 0.05 -10.89
CA LEU A 328 -17.32 -0.57 -9.73
C LEU A 328 -18.76 -0.06 -9.54
N GLU A 329 -19.03 1.20 -9.87
CA GLU A 329 -20.38 1.77 -9.83
C GLU A 329 -21.28 1.20 -10.93
N ASN A 330 -20.76 1.03 -12.14
CA ASN A 330 -21.53 0.48 -13.28
C ASN A 330 -21.78 -1.03 -13.18
N GLY A 331 -20.99 -1.75 -12.37
CA GLY A 331 -21.14 -3.18 -12.14
C GLY A 331 -22.10 -3.57 -11.01
N LYS A 332 -22.59 -2.60 -10.23
CA LYS A 332 -23.67 -2.75 -9.24
C LYS A 332 -25.03 -2.70 -9.93
#